data_AF-A0A7Y2HIF6-F1
#
_entry.id   AF-A0A7Y2HIF6-F1
#
_cell.length_a   1.000
_cell.length_b   1.000
_cell.length_c   1.000
_cell.angle_alpha   90.00
_cell.angle_beta   90.00
_cell.angle_gamma   90.00
#
_symmetry.space_group_name_H-M   'P 1'
#
loop_
_entity.id
_entity.type
_entity.pdbx_description
1 polymer ?
#
loop_
_entity_poly.entity_id
_entity_poly.type
_entity_poly.pdbx_seq_one_letter_code
_entity_poly.pdbx_strand_id
1 'polypeptide(L)'
;MGLSYEESKKVALRVISILGVITIVEVIIALLGKGYIISGFHLPWWFVGILMIVLTVTKAYYIVYEFMHMKYEVPSLVKSVLLPTLLLVWAIIAFFWEGSDWKNRRSLINDKNSEEVKSVVPEGSDIRPFLQEDYNRH
;
A
#
# COMPACT_ATOMS: atom_id res chain seq x y z
N MET A 1 1.18 -18.98 39.25
CA MET A 1 1.93 -20.07 38.60
C MET A 1 2.16 -19.62 37.18
N GLY A 2 3.34 -19.09 36.87
CA GLY A 2 3.64 -18.61 35.52
C GLY A 2 3.92 -19.79 34.61
N LEU A 3 3.31 -19.81 33.42
CA LEU A 3 3.65 -20.78 32.40
C LEU A 3 5.15 -20.70 32.12
N SER A 4 5.77 -21.87 31.98
CA SER A 4 7.21 -21.98 31.79
C SER A 4 7.58 -21.35 30.44
N TYR A 5 8.69 -20.63 30.36
CA TYR A 5 9.21 -20.00 29.13
C TYR A 5 9.23 -20.94 27.92
N GLU A 6 9.41 -22.24 28.17
CA GLU A 6 9.38 -23.31 27.18
C GLU A 6 7.99 -23.52 26.55
N GLU A 7 6.91 -23.29 27.29
CA GLU A 7 5.52 -23.39 26.80
C GLU A 7 5.18 -22.23 25.86
N SER A 8 5.50 -20.98 26.25
CA SER A 8 5.29 -19.80 25.41
C SER A 8 6.07 -19.89 24.09
N LYS A 9 7.31 -20.40 24.14
CA LYS A 9 8.11 -20.67 22.94
C LYS A 9 7.47 -21.69 22.01
N LYS A 10 6.99 -22.82 22.56
CA LYS A 10 6.34 -23.88 21.77
C LYS A 10 5.08 -23.37 21.06
N VAL A 11 4.30 -22.55 21.76
CA VAL A 11 3.09 -21.93 21.21
C VAL A 11 3.45 -20.98 20.06
N ALA A 12 4.39 -20.07 20.27
CA ALA A 12 4.86 -19.15 19.23
C ALA A 12 5.41 -19.90 18.01
N LEU A 13 6.24 -20.93 18.22
CA LEU A 13 6.80 -21.74 17.13
C LEU A 13 5.72 -22.52 16.37
N ARG A 14 4.71 -23.05 17.05
CA ARG A 14 3.58 -23.73 16.41
C ARG A 14 2.84 -22.77 15.48
N VAL A 15 2.57 -21.54 15.94
CA VAL A 15 1.86 -20.53 15.15
C VAL A 15 2.69 -20.05 13.97
N ILE A 16 3.97 -19.77 14.16
CA ILE A 16 4.89 -19.42 13.07
C ILE A 16 4.93 -20.54 12.02
N SER A 17 4.94 -21.81 12.45
CA SER A 17 4.87 -22.96 11.52
C SER A 17 3.56 -22.99 10.75
N ILE A 18 2.41 -22.86 11.42
CA ILE A 18 1.08 -22.86 10.76
C ILE A 18 0.98 -21.72 9.75
N LEU A 19 1.39 -20.51 10.14
CA LEU A 19 1.42 -19.35 9.26
C LEU A 19 2.36 -19.56 8.08
N GLY A 20 3.56 -20.12 8.31
CA GLY A 20 4.51 -20.45 7.25
C GLY A 20 3.96 -21.44 6.24
N VAL A 21 3.20 -22.45 6.69
CA VAL A 21 2.53 -23.39 5.79
C VAL A 21 1.45 -22.67 4.97
N ILE A 22 0.63 -21.83 5.61
CA ILE A 22 -0.41 -21.05 4.91
C ILE A 22 0.23 -20.13 3.85
N THR A 23 1.34 -19.47 4.14
CA THR A 23 2.01 -18.59 3.17
C THR A 23 2.64 -19.35 2.01
N ILE A 24 3.23 -20.53 2.25
CA ILE A 24 3.74 -21.39 1.17
C ILE A 24 2.59 -21.81 0.24
N VAL A 25 1.48 -22.25 0.81
CA VAL A 25 0.28 -22.63 0.03
C VAL A 25 -0.27 -21.43 -0.74
N GLU A 26 -0.34 -20.24 -0.12
CA GLU A 26 -0.76 -18.99 -0.77
C GLU A 26 0.11 -18.65 -1.98
N VAL A 27 1.44 -18.74 -1.85
CA VAL A 27 2.38 -18.48 -2.96
C VAL A 27 2.23 -19.50 -4.07
N ILE A 28 2.05 -20.78 -3.75
CA ILE A 28 1.81 -21.83 -4.76
C ILE A 28 0.53 -21.53 -5.55
N ILE A 29 -0.55 -21.15 -4.86
CA ILE A 29 -1.82 -20.76 -5.49
C ILE A 29 -1.62 -19.51 -6.36
N ALA A 30 -0.86 -18.52 -5.91
CA ALA A 30 -0.57 -17.31 -6.68
C ALA A 30 0.21 -17.62 -7.96
N LEU A 31 1.20 -18.53 -7.89
CA LEU A 31 2.00 -18.97 -9.04
C LEU A 31 1.16 -19.79 -10.03
N LEU A 32 0.31 -20.68 -9.53
CA LEU A 32 -0.63 -21.46 -10.35
C LEU A 32 -1.69 -20.56 -11.01
N GLY A 33 -2.28 -19.63 -10.26
CA GLY A 33 -3.28 -18.70 -10.76
C GLY A 33 -2.76 -17.74 -11.84
N LYS A 34 -1.47 -17.37 -11.77
CA LYS A 34 -0.80 -16.58 -12.83
C LYS A 34 -0.40 -17.41 -14.06
N GLY A 35 -0.56 -18.73 -14.04
CA GLY A 35 -0.25 -19.61 -15.17
C GLY A 35 1.25 -19.91 -15.35
N TYR A 36 2.09 -19.74 -14.32
CA TYR A 36 3.53 -20.01 -14.43
C TYR A 36 3.88 -21.51 -14.54
N ILE A 37 3.00 -22.40 -14.08
CA ILE A 37 3.29 -23.85 -13.95
C ILE A 37 2.51 -24.70 -14.97
N ILE A 38 1.32 -24.28 -15.42
CA ILE A 38 0.49 -25.04 -16.37
C ILE A 38 0.00 -24.11 -17.49
N SER A 39 0.49 -24.31 -18.71
CA SER A 39 0.01 -23.64 -19.91
C SER A 39 -1.42 -24.09 -20.23
N GLY A 40 -2.41 -23.27 -19.89
CA GLY A 40 -3.83 -23.50 -20.23
C GLY A 40 -4.80 -23.53 -19.04
N PHE A 41 -4.31 -23.53 -17.80
CA PHE A 41 -5.18 -23.43 -16.61
C PHE A 41 -5.27 -21.96 -16.15
N HIS A 42 -6.23 -21.22 -16.71
CA HIS A 42 -6.51 -19.85 -16.28
C HIS A 42 -7.63 -19.83 -15.23
N LEU A 43 -7.24 -19.63 -13.98
CA LEU A 43 -8.19 -19.21 -12.95
C LEU A 43 -8.55 -17.72 -13.20
N PRO A 44 -9.82 -17.31 -13.10
CA PRO A 44 -10.18 -15.91 -13.28
C PRO A 44 -9.41 -15.01 -12.30
N TRP A 45 -8.78 -13.95 -12.81
CA TRP A 45 -7.94 -13.03 -12.03
C TRP A 45 -8.64 -12.53 -10.77
N TRP A 46 -9.93 -12.18 -10.88
CA TRP A 46 -10.70 -11.71 -9.74
C TRP A 46 -10.79 -12.75 -8.63
N PHE A 47 -10.98 -14.03 -8.98
CA PHE A 47 -11.06 -15.10 -7.99
C PHE A 47 -9.73 -15.29 -7.25
N VAL A 48 -8.62 -15.30 -7.99
CA VAL A 48 -7.27 -15.34 -7.38
C VAL A 48 -7.08 -14.14 -6.46
N GLY A 49 -7.47 -12.95 -6.91
CA GLY A 49 -7.40 -11.72 -6.12
C GLY A 49 -8.19 -11.79 -4.82
N ILE A 50 -9.45 -12.22 -4.86
CA ILE A 50 -10.28 -12.42 -3.66
C ILE A 50 -9.62 -13.44 -2.73
N LEU A 51 -9.21 -14.59 -3.26
CA LEU A 51 -8.60 -15.65 -2.47
C LEU A 51 -7.34 -15.16 -1.74
N MET A 52 -6.50 -14.39 -2.42
CA MET A 52 -5.30 -13.77 -1.84
C MET A 52 -5.66 -12.76 -0.74
N ILE A 53 -6.70 -11.95 -0.92
CA ILE A 53 -7.18 -11.01 0.10
C ILE A 53 -7.68 -11.78 1.33
N VAL A 54 -8.51 -12.81 1.14
CA VAL A 54 -9.08 -13.60 2.24
C VAL A 54 -7.98 -14.34 3.02
N LEU A 55 -7.03 -14.98 2.33
CA LEU A 55 -5.88 -15.62 2.97
C LEU A 55 -5.01 -14.61 3.74
N THR A 56 -4.87 -13.40 3.21
CA THR A 56 -4.14 -12.32 3.88
C THR A 56 -4.84 -11.81 5.14
N VAL A 57 -6.16 -11.68 5.13
CA VAL A 57 -6.93 -11.33 6.33
C VAL A 57 -6.87 -12.48 7.35
N THR A 58 -6.96 -13.72 6.88
CA THR A 58 -6.93 -14.91 7.74
C THR A 58 -5.61 -15.01 8.50
N LYS A 59 -4.46 -14.86 7.82
CA LYS A 59 -3.16 -14.87 8.49
C LYS A 59 -2.99 -13.73 9.50
N ALA A 60 -3.50 -12.54 9.17
CA ALA A 60 -3.48 -11.40 10.09
C ALA A 60 -4.32 -11.66 11.34
N TYR A 61 -5.50 -12.27 11.20
CA TYR A 61 -6.33 -12.70 12.33
C TYR A 61 -5.61 -13.73 13.20
N TYR A 62 -4.97 -14.74 12.63
CA TYR A 62 -4.20 -15.75 13.37
C TYR A 62 -3.04 -15.13 14.18
N ILE A 63 -2.32 -14.17 13.58
CA ILE A 63 -1.27 -13.41 14.27
C ILE A 63 -1.87 -12.67 15.47
N VAL A 64 -2.93 -11.88 15.26
CA VAL A 64 -3.54 -11.08 16.33
C VAL A 64 -4.13 -11.96 17.43
N TYR A 65 -4.82 -13.05 17.07
CA TYR A 65 -5.45 -13.97 18.03
C TYR A 65 -4.42 -14.64 18.93
N GLU A 66 -3.30 -15.13 18.37
CA GLU A 66 -2.27 -15.79 19.18
C GLU A 66 -1.52 -14.81 20.07
N PHE A 67 -1.17 -13.62 19.54
CA PHE A 67 -0.61 -12.56 20.37
C PHE A 67 -1.61 -12.05 21.41
N MET A 68 -2.92 -12.20 21.18
CA MET A 68 -3.97 -11.91 22.16
C MET A 68 -4.24 -13.05 23.15
N HIS A 69 -3.83 -14.29 22.89
CA HIS A 69 -3.96 -15.38 23.87
C HIS A 69 -2.85 -15.30 24.93
N MET A 70 -1.64 -14.89 24.56
CA MET A 70 -0.55 -14.53 25.50
C MET A 70 -0.75 -13.19 26.23
N LYS A 71 -1.78 -12.41 25.85
CA LYS A 71 -2.15 -11.12 26.46
C LYS A 71 -2.40 -11.21 27.96
N TYR A 72 -2.92 -12.35 28.42
CA TYR A 72 -3.25 -12.53 29.83
C TYR A 72 -2.00 -12.59 30.72
N GLU A 73 -0.82 -12.84 30.16
CA GLU A 73 0.44 -12.92 30.91
C GLU A 73 1.37 -11.73 30.67
N VAL A 74 1.41 -11.16 29.46
CA VAL A 74 2.32 -10.04 29.11
C VAL A 74 1.66 -8.96 28.25
N PRO A 75 0.93 -8.00 28.85
CA PRO A 75 0.26 -6.93 28.11
C PRO A 75 1.22 -5.97 27.38
N SER A 76 2.52 -5.99 27.67
CA SER A 76 3.53 -5.20 26.96
C SER A 76 3.71 -5.63 25.50
N LEU A 77 3.59 -6.94 25.23
CA LEU A 77 3.80 -7.51 23.90
C LEU A 77 2.66 -7.15 22.94
N VAL A 78 1.43 -7.07 23.45
CA VAL A 78 0.27 -6.58 22.69
C VAL A 78 0.42 -5.11 22.34
N LYS A 79 0.88 -4.27 23.28
CA LYS A 79 1.12 -2.84 23.01
C LYS A 79 2.20 -2.63 21.94
N SER A 80 3.22 -3.47 21.90
CA SER A 80 4.27 -3.44 20.87
C SER A 80 3.75 -3.67 19.45
N VAL A 81 2.68 -4.44 19.27
CA VAL A 81 2.09 -4.72 17.95
C VAL A 81 0.93 -3.75 17.65
N LEU A 82 0.14 -3.40 18.67
CA LEU A 82 -1.02 -2.53 18.55
C LEU A 82 -0.62 -1.07 18.23
N LEU A 83 0.43 -0.57 18.86
CA LEU A 83 0.86 0.83 18.70
C LEU A 83 1.33 1.16 17.27
N PRO A 84 2.22 0.36 16.62
CA PRO A 84 2.60 0.60 15.23
C PRO A 84 1.44 0.36 14.24
N THR A 85 0.56 -0.62 14.48
CA THR A 85 -0.59 -0.87 13.59
C THR A 85 -1.63 0.25 13.65
N LEU A 86 -1.91 0.78 14.84
CA LEU A 86 -2.79 1.94 15.02
C LEU A 86 -2.22 3.19 14.35
N LEU A 87 -0.93 3.48 14.57
CA LEU A 87 -0.26 4.61 13.92
C LEU A 87 -0.24 4.47 12.40
N LEU A 88 -0.09 3.26 11.88
CA LEU A 88 -0.13 3.01 10.44
C LEU A 88 -1.51 3.33 9.85
N VAL A 89 -2.60 2.86 10.46
CA VAL A 89 -3.97 3.17 9.99
C VAL A 89 -4.23 4.67 10.03
N TRP A 90 -3.86 5.33 11.12
CA TRP A 90 -3.99 6.78 11.24
C TRP A 90 -3.16 7.54 10.19
N ALA A 91 -1.92 7.11 9.95
CA ALA A 91 -1.03 7.71 8.95
C ALA A 91 -1.54 7.53 7.52
N ILE A 92 -2.12 6.37 7.20
CA ILE A 92 -2.78 6.14 5.89
C ILE A 92 -3.90 7.18 5.71
N ILE A 93 -4.78 7.34 6.68
CA ILE A 93 -5.89 8.31 6.57
C ILE A 93 -5.33 9.74 6.38
N ALA A 94 -4.33 10.13 7.17
CA ALA A 94 -3.70 11.44 7.07
C ALA A 94 -3.05 11.68 5.70
N PHE A 95 -2.31 10.71 5.15
CA PHE A 95 -1.67 10.82 3.85
C PHE A 95 -2.66 10.88 2.68
N PHE A 96 -3.80 10.17 2.77
CA PHE A 96 -4.83 10.28 1.75
C PHE A 96 -5.47 11.66 1.76
N TRP A 97 -5.66 12.25 2.95
CA TRP A 97 -6.20 13.60 3.09
C TRP A 97 -5.24 14.66 2.54
N GLU A 98 -3.98 14.64 2.99
CA GLU A 98 -2.92 15.54 2.48
C GLU A 98 -2.70 15.37 0.97
N GLY A 99 -2.69 14.12 0.48
CA GLY A 99 -2.55 13.82 -0.94
C GLY A 99 -3.70 14.38 -1.79
N SER A 100 -4.92 14.37 -1.25
CA SER A 100 -6.08 14.97 -1.93
C SER A 100 -5.99 16.50 -2.00
N ASP A 101 -5.53 17.16 -0.94
CA ASP A 101 -5.34 18.61 -0.90
C ASP A 101 -4.23 19.05 -1.86
N TRP A 102 -3.09 18.35 -1.85
CA TRP A 102 -1.98 18.60 -2.77
C TRP A 102 -2.42 18.55 -4.24
N LYS A 103 -3.22 17.54 -4.61
CA LYS A 103 -3.75 17.40 -5.96
C LYS A 103 -4.61 18.60 -6.37
N ASN A 104 -5.45 19.08 -5.45
CA ASN A 104 -6.34 20.22 -5.68
C ASN A 104 -5.57 21.55 -5.79
N ARG A 105 -4.49 21.70 -5.01
CA ARG A 105 -3.61 22.89 -5.09
C ARG A 105 -2.77 22.91 -6.37
N ARG A 106 -2.35 21.75 -6.87
CA ARG A 106 -1.60 21.65 -8.14
C ARG A 106 -2.46 22.01 -9.36
N SER A 107 -3.74 21.63 -9.38
CA SER A 107 -4.65 22.00 -10.48
C SER A 107 -4.86 23.51 -10.54
N LEU A 108 -5.07 24.18 -9.39
CA LEU A 108 -5.24 25.64 -9.33
C LEU A 108 -4.02 26.42 -9.85
N ILE A 109 -2.80 25.92 -9.64
CA ILE A 109 -1.58 26.56 -10.15
C ILE A 109 -1.45 26.35 -11.66
N ASN A 110 -1.78 25.15 -12.17
CA ASN A 110 -1.78 24.89 -13.61
C ASN A 110 -2.81 25.75 -14.35
N ASP A 111 -4.00 25.92 -13.78
CA ASP A 111 -5.05 26.75 -14.36
C ASP A 111 -4.63 28.23 -14.42
N LYS A 112 -4.09 28.77 -13.32
CA LYS A 112 -3.58 30.16 -13.28
C LYS A 112 -2.44 30.43 -14.25
N ASN A 113 -1.46 29.52 -14.34
CA ASN A 113 -0.39 29.64 -15.34
C ASN A 113 -0.93 29.57 -16.78
N SER A 114 -2.01 28.83 -17.02
CA SER A 114 -2.64 28.75 -18.33
C SER A 114 -3.40 30.02 -18.71
N GLU A 115 -3.99 30.72 -17.73
CA GLU A 115 -4.65 32.02 -17.92
C GLU A 115 -3.65 33.16 -18.13
N GLU A 116 -2.54 33.21 -17.38
CA GLU A 116 -1.48 34.23 -17.58
C GLU A 116 -0.80 34.10 -18.94
N VAL A 117 -0.53 32.87 -19.43
CA VAL A 117 0.02 32.65 -20.77
C VAL A 117 -0.94 33.15 -21.86
N LYS A 118 -2.25 33.15 -21.60
CA LYS A 118 -3.27 33.59 -22.57
C LYS A 118 -3.51 35.10 -22.54
N SER A 119 -3.31 35.78 -21.42
CA SER A 119 -3.53 37.22 -21.29
C SER A 119 -2.31 38.08 -21.67
N VAL A 120 -1.10 37.51 -21.68
CA VAL A 120 0.14 38.25 -22.03
C VAL A 120 0.43 38.22 -23.53
N VAL A 121 -0.23 37.36 -24.30
CA VAL A 121 -0.16 37.36 -25.78
C VAL A 121 -1.48 37.93 -26.32
N PRO A 122 -1.50 39.18 -26.83
CA PRO A 122 -2.66 39.71 -27.54
C PRO A 122 -3.10 38.72 -28.62
N GLU A 123 -4.39 38.39 -28.64
CA GLU A 123 -5.01 37.52 -29.64
C GLU A 123 -4.92 38.22 -31.02
N GLY A 124 -3.77 38.07 -31.68
CA GLY A 124 -3.45 38.73 -32.95
C GLY A 124 -2.01 39.26 -33.07
N SER A 125 -1.17 39.27 -32.03
CA SER A 125 0.23 39.67 -32.17
C SER A 125 1.11 38.47 -32.51
N ASP A 126 1.35 38.24 -33.81
CA ASP A 126 2.41 37.34 -34.24
C ASP A 126 3.77 37.96 -33.91
N ILE A 127 4.35 37.60 -32.76
CA ILE A 127 5.68 38.03 -32.29
C ILE A 127 6.82 37.15 -32.81
N ARG A 128 6.51 36.09 -33.58
CA ARG A 128 7.53 35.23 -34.23
C ARG A 128 8.54 36.02 -35.08
N PRO A 129 8.17 37.10 -35.79
CA PRO A 129 9.14 37.92 -36.53
C PRO A 129 10.14 38.62 -35.62
N PHE A 130 9.70 39.12 -34.46
CA PHE A 130 10.54 39.87 -33.53
C PHE A 130 11.54 38.96 -32.80
N LEU A 131 11.10 37.78 -32.39
CA LEU A 131 11.98 36.78 -31.75
C LEU A 131 13.04 36.24 -32.72
N GLN A 132 12.71 36.15 -34.01
CA GLN A 132 13.64 35.70 -35.05
C GLN A 132 14.69 36.77 -35.38
N GLU A 133 14.32 38.05 -35.31
CA GLU A 133 15.21 39.19 -35.55
C GLU A 133 16.26 39.33 -34.44
N ASP A 134 15.89 39.14 -33.17
CA ASP A 134 16.84 39.14 -32.05
C ASP A 134 17.78 37.91 -32.07
N TYR A 135 17.30 36.74 -32.50
CA TYR A 135 18.14 35.55 -32.67
C TYR A 135 19.20 35.74 -33.77
N ASN A 136 18.85 36.41 -34.87
CA ASN A 136 19.78 36.65 -35.99
C ASN A 136 20.74 37.83 -35.76
N ARG A 137 20.57 38.59 -34.67
CA ARG A 137 21.43 39.73 -34.32
C ARG A 137 22.63 39.33 -33.45
N HIS A 138 22.72 38.07 -33.05
CA HIS A 138 23.81 37.49 -32.25
C HIS A 138 24.62 36.47 -33.03
#